data_AF-A0A967JWI4-F1
#
_entry.id   AF-A0A967JWI4-F1
#
_cell.length_a   1.000
_cell.length_b   1.000
_cell.length_c   1.000
_cell.angle_alpha   90.00
_cell.angle_beta   90.00
_cell.angle_gamma   90.00
#
_symmetry.space_group_name_H-M   'P 1'
#
loop_
_entity.id
_entity.type
_entity.pdbx_description
1 polymer ?
#
loop_
_entity_poly.entity_id
_entity_poly.type
_entity_poly.pdbx_seq_one_letter_code
_entity_poly.pdbx_strand_id
1 'polypeptide(L)' 'MREGAPRSTVAIIISDGYDQGDVEEVRREMTALRRRVRSVVWINPMYGSMSYQPTAKGMQAALPFVD' A
#
# COMPACT_ATOMS: atom_id res chain seq x y z
N MET A 1 20.67 -14.23 1.81
CA MET A 1 19.30 -13.81 2.18
C MET A 1 18.73 -14.91 3.05
N ARG A 2 18.55 -14.69 4.36
CA ARG A 2 18.03 -15.75 5.25
C ARG A 2 16.54 -15.93 4.97
N GLU A 3 16.11 -17.17 4.76
CA GLU A 3 14.70 -17.54 4.70
C GLU A 3 14.08 -17.26 6.06
N GLY A 4 13.31 -16.17 6.13
CA GLY A 4 12.61 -15.80 7.34
C GLY A 4 11.36 -16.67 7.53
N ALA A 5 11.02 -16.91 8.80
CA ALA A 5 9.85 -17.68 9.19
C ALA A 5 8.60 -17.25 8.38
N PRO A 6 7.70 -18.18 8.03
CA PRO A 6 6.47 -17.84 7.33
C PRO A 6 5.79 -16.72 8.12
N ARG A 7 5.62 -15.55 7.50
CA ARG A 7 5.23 -14.25 8.10
C ARG A 7 6.35 -13.31 8.58
N SER A 8 7.56 -13.32 8.01
CA SER A 8 8.54 -12.24 8.22
C SER A 8 8.60 -11.20 7.09
N THR A 9 7.87 -11.41 5.99
CA THR A 9 7.94 -10.53 4.81
C THR A 9 7.22 -9.21 5.05
N VAL A 10 7.89 -8.10 4.73
CA VAL A 10 7.32 -6.75 4.69
C VAL A 10 7.27 -6.31 3.22
N ALA A 11 6.10 -5.87 2.76
CA ALA A 11 5.97 -5.21 1.47
C ALA A 11 6.07 -3.70 1.66
N ILE A 12 6.96 -3.06 0.92
CA ILE A 12 7.08 -1.59 0.88
C ILE A 12 6.59 -1.14 -0.48
N ILE A 13 5.57 -0.28 -0.50
CA ILE A 13 5.03 0.36 -1.69
C ILE A 13 5.44 1.83 -1.65
N ILE A 14 6.10 2.30 -2.71
CA ILE A 14 6.46 3.71 -2.86
C ILE A 14 5.63 4.25 -4.02
N SER A 15 4.59 5.02 -3.70
CA SER A 15 3.62 5.54 -4.67
C SER A 15 2.81 6.68 -4.06
N ASP A 16 2.37 7.63 -4.87
CA ASP A 16 1.42 8.67 -4.46
C ASP A 16 -0.06 8.25 -4.63
N GLY A 17 -0.31 7.09 -5.24
CA GLY A 17 -1.64 6.49 -5.42
C GLY A 17 -2.53 7.19 -6.43
N TYR A 18 -1.96 8.04 -7.30
CA TYR A 18 -2.68 8.84 -8.32
C TYR A 18 -3.13 8.05 -9.56
N ASP A 19 -3.22 6.72 -9.45
CA ASP A 19 -3.66 5.85 -10.53
C ASP A 19 -5.10 6.19 -10.98
N GLN A 20 -5.30 6.23 -12.30
CA GLN A 20 -6.59 6.50 -12.97
C GLN A 20 -7.32 5.21 -13.39
N GLY A 21 -6.72 4.05 -13.14
CA GLY A 21 -7.34 2.74 -13.35
C GLY A 21 -8.52 2.45 -12.42
N ASP A 22 -9.07 1.25 -12.54
CA ASP A 22 -10.18 0.81 -11.68
C ASP A 22 -9.71 0.63 -10.23
N VAL A 23 -10.37 1.32 -9.31
CA VAL A 23 -10.10 1.29 -7.87
C VAL A 23 -10.33 -0.12 -7.30
N GLU A 24 -11.24 -0.89 -7.88
CA GLU A 24 -11.54 -2.24 -7.41
C GLU A 24 -10.37 -3.21 -7.69
N GLU A 25 -9.58 -2.96 -8.73
CA GLU A 25 -8.37 -3.72 -9.00
C GLU A 25 -7.32 -3.52 -7.89
N VAL A 26 -7.11 -2.27 -7.46
CA VAL A 26 -6.22 -1.97 -6.33
C VAL A 26 -6.69 -2.71 -5.07
N ARG A 27 -7.99 -2.64 -4.76
CA ARG A 27 -8.56 -3.30 -3.57
C ARG A 27 -8.36 -4.82 -3.60
N ARG A 28 -8.56 -5.45 -4.76
CA ARG A 28 -8.38 -6.88 -4.98
C ARG A 28 -6.92 -7.28 -4.76
N GLU A 29 -5.97 -6.58 -5.38
CA GLU A 29 -4.55 -6.90 -5.26
C GLU A 29 -4.01 -6.63 -3.84
N MET A 30 -4.45 -5.55 -3.19
CA MET A 30 -4.09 -5.27 -1.79
C MET A 30 -4.62 -6.36 -0.84
N THR A 31 -5.83 -6.87 -1.08
CA THR A 31 -6.38 -8.01 -0.33
C THR A 31 -5.53 -9.27 -0.51
N ALA A 32 -5.11 -9.57 -1.75
CA ALA A 32 -4.26 -10.71 -2.03
C ALA A 32 -2.86 -10.55 -1.41
N LEU A 33 -2.30 -9.35 -1.46
CA LEU A 33 -1.00 -9.01 -0.88
C LEU A 33 -1.02 -9.17 0.65
N ARG A 34 -2.04 -8.64 1.34
CA ARG A 34 -2.15 -8.69 2.81
C ARG A 34 -2.19 -10.11 3.37
N ARG A 35 -2.69 -11.07 2.60
CA ARG A 35 -2.69 -12.51 2.95
C ARG A 35 -1.30 -13.15 2.87
N ARG A 36 -0.37 -12.56 2.11
CA ARG A 36 0.97 -13.10 1.81
C ARG A 36 2.08 -12.48 2.66
N VAL A 37 1.87 -11.26 3.16
CA VAL A 37 2.90 -10.50 3.90
C VAL A 37 2.50 -10.26 5.36
N ARG A 38 3.51 -10.09 6.22
CA ARG A 38 3.29 -9.69 7.61
C ARG A 38 2.72 -8.29 7.69
N SER A 39 3.34 -7.38 6.94
CA SER A 39 3.04 -5.95 6.96
C SER A 39 3.18 -5.31 5.59
N VAL A 40 2.38 -4.27 5.35
CA VAL A 40 2.39 -3.41 4.17
C VAL A 40 2.68 -1.99 4.63
N VAL A 41 3.81 -1.44 4.19
CA VAL A 41 4.19 -0.04 4.43
C VAL A 41 4.01 0.73 3.14
N TRP A 42 3.27 1.83 3.19
CA TRP A 42 3.06 2.73 2.05
C TRP A 42 3.79 4.06 2.26
N ILE A 43 4.77 4.34 1.42
CA ILE A 43 5.53 5.59 1.42
C ILE A 43 5.00 6.46 0.29
N ASN A 44 4.22 7.48 0.65
CA ASN A 44 3.83 8.49 -0.32
C ASN A 44 4.92 9.59 -0.38
N PRO A 45 5.61 9.78 -1.52
CA PRO A 45 6.66 10.78 -1.65
C PRO A 45 6.16 12.22 -1.49
N MET A 46 4.84 12.44 -1.59
CA MET A 46 4.19 13.74 -1.46
C MET A 46 3.82 14.10 -0.01
N TYR A 47 4.04 13.21 0.97
CA TYR A 47 3.73 13.46 2.39
C TYR A 47 4.49 14.64 3.02
N GLY A 48 5.51 15.20 2.35
CA GLY A 48 6.30 16.32 2.86
C GLY A 48 5.56 17.65 3.00
N SER A 49 4.32 17.77 2.50
CA SER A 49 3.51 18.97 2.64
C SER A 49 2.61 18.94 3.89
N MET A 50 2.61 20.01 4.68
CA MET A 50 1.71 20.18 5.84
C MET A 50 0.22 20.15 5.47
N SER A 51 -0.13 20.34 4.20
CA SER A 51 -1.50 20.31 3.69
C SER A 51 -1.85 19.01 2.96
N TYR A 52 -0.97 18.01 2.98
CA TYR A 52 -1.18 16.76 2.26
C TYR A 52 -2.44 16.04 2.75
N GLN A 53 -3.29 15.63 1.82
CA GLN A 53 -4.45 14.77 2.07
C GLN A 53 -4.43 13.59 1.09
N PRO A 54 -4.73 12.36 1.54
CA PRO A 54 -4.80 11.18 0.68
C PRO A 54 -6.11 11.16 -0.13
N THR A 55 -6.25 12.09 -1.06
CA THR A 55 -7.46 12.21 -1.92
C THR A 55 -7.41 11.33 -3.16
N ALA A 56 -6.22 10.83 -3.51
CA ALA A 56 -6.05 9.94 -4.64
C ALA A 56 -6.81 8.63 -4.41
N LYS A 57 -7.67 8.24 -5.36
CA LYS A 57 -8.58 7.09 -5.19
C LYS A 57 -7.85 5.77 -4.98
N GLY A 58 -6.74 5.55 -5.68
CA GLY A 58 -5.90 4.37 -5.50
C GLY A 58 -5.34 4.29 -4.09
N MET A 59 -4.89 5.43 -3.54
CA MET A 59 -4.45 5.50 -2.15
C MET A 59 -5.59 5.23 -1.18
N GLN A 60 -6.77 5.84 -1.37
CA GLN A 60 -7.93 5.61 -0.51
C GLN A 60 -8.33 4.13 -0.45
N ALA A 61 -8.26 3.42 -1.57
CA ALA A 61 -8.52 1.99 -1.62
C ALA A 61 -7.42 1.15 -0.96
N ALA A 62 -6.17 1.61 -0.98
CA ALA A 62 -5.05 0.93 -0.33
C ALA A 62 -4.99 1.17 1.18
N LEU A 63 -5.43 2.33 1.68
CA LEU A 63 -5.34 2.75 3.09
C LEU A 63 -5.80 1.69 4.10
N PRO A 64 -6.93 0.97 3.91
CA PRO A 64 -7.36 -0.05 4.87
C PRO A 64 -6.40 -1.24 5.05
N PHE A 65 -5.42 -1.40 4.15
CA PHE A 65 -4.47 -2.52 4.15
C PHE A 65 -3.06 -2.12 4.59
N VAL A 66 -2.78 -0.82 4.76
CA VAL A 66 -1.50 -0.27 5.20
C VAL A 66 -1.41 -0.34 6.73
N ASP A 67 -0.23 -0.68 7.26
CA ASP A 67 0.06 -0.69 8.70
C ASP A 67 0.73 0.60 9.20
#